data_AF-A0A924S046-F1
#
_entry.id   AF-A0A924S046-F1
#
_cell.length_a   1.000
_cell.length_b   1.000
_cell.length_c   1.000
_cell.angle_alpha   90.00
_cell.angle_beta   90.00
_cell.angle_gamma   90.00
#
_symmetry.space_group_name_H-M   'P 1'
#
loop_
_entity.id
_entity.type
_entity.pdbx_description
1 polymer ?
#
loop_
_entity_poly.entity_id
_entity_poly.type
_entity_poly.pdbx_seq_one_letter_code
_entity_poly.pdbx_strand_id
1 'polypeptide(L)'
;QVGGTGRDDAMKRMTEKGFQEEREAAGKWVRAQLSSTQLPTYFVGVQEHLDLRKAVEAKEGSAFNLKAYHDKVLSFGSPSGRYVRALMLDQPIQ
;
A
#
# COMPACT_ATOMS: atom_id res chain seq x y z
N GLN A 1 -4.68 9.01 18.81
CA GLN A 1 -5.77 8.03 18.65
C GLN A 1 -6.54 8.43 17.39
N VAL A 2 -6.48 7.65 16.31
CA VAL A 2 -7.27 7.94 15.10
C VAL A 2 -8.73 7.62 15.43
N GLY A 3 -9.65 8.56 15.14
CA GLY A 3 -10.99 8.68 15.74
C GLY A 3 -11.75 7.37 15.96
N GLY A 4 -12.26 7.20 17.19
CA GLY A 4 -13.06 6.05 17.60
C GLY A 4 -14.34 5.95 16.78
N THR A 5 -14.31 5.11 15.75
CA THR A 5 -15.50 4.78 14.96
C THR A 5 -16.27 3.72 15.72
N GLY A 6 -17.55 3.96 16.03
CA GLY A 6 -18.41 2.94 16.64
C GLY A 6 -18.57 1.74 15.70
N ARG A 7 -18.84 0.56 16.27
CA ARG A 7 -18.99 -0.69 15.49
C ARG A 7 -19.99 -0.51 14.33
N ASP A 8 -21.13 0.11 14.57
CA ASP A 8 -22.20 0.23 13.57
C ASP A 8 -21.78 1.12 12.40
N ASP A 9 -21.07 2.22 12.66
CA ASP A 9 -20.50 3.08 11.61
C ASP A 9 -19.43 2.36 10.79
N ALA A 10 -18.61 1.53 11.44
CA ALA A 10 -17.60 0.73 10.75
C ALA A 10 -18.25 -0.36 9.87
N MET A 11 -19.26 -1.05 10.40
CA MET A 11 -20.04 -2.05 9.66
C MET A 11 -20.73 -1.43 8.45
N LYS A 12 -21.42 -0.29 8.64
CA LYS A 12 -22.08 0.45 7.55
C LYS A 12 -21.10 0.85 6.45
N ARG A 13 -19.91 1.36 6.81
CA ARG A 13 -18.86 1.68 5.82
C ARG A 13 -18.41 0.46 5.03
N MET A 14 -18.20 -0.68 5.69
CA MET A 14 -17.70 -1.89 5.03
C MET A 14 -18.76 -2.55 4.13
N THR A 15 -20.03 -2.59 4.54
CA THR A 15 -21.11 -3.21 3.78
C THR A 15 -21.65 -2.29 2.68
N GLU A 16 -21.85 -1.00 2.94
CA GLU A 16 -22.47 -0.08 1.95
C GLU A 16 -21.47 0.57 0.99
N LYS A 17 -20.21 0.81 1.42
CA LYS A 17 -19.18 1.44 0.56
C LYS A 17 -18.11 0.45 0.11
N GLY A 18 -17.81 -0.54 0.96
CA GLY A 18 -16.90 -1.62 0.62
C GLY A 18 -17.58 -2.79 -0.10
N PHE A 19 -18.91 -2.83 -0.12
CA PHE A 19 -19.73 -3.89 -0.74
C PHE A 19 -19.37 -5.30 -0.25
N GLN A 20 -19.00 -5.41 1.03
CA GLN A 20 -18.60 -6.66 1.65
C GLN A 20 -19.78 -7.35 2.33
N GLU A 21 -19.76 -8.68 2.36
CA GLU A 21 -20.71 -9.47 3.13
C GLU A 21 -20.60 -9.19 4.63
N GLU A 22 -21.71 -9.29 5.36
CA GLU A 22 -21.76 -8.97 6.80
C GLU A 22 -20.72 -9.75 7.63
N ARG A 23 -20.53 -11.04 7.29
CA ARG A 23 -19.54 -11.90 7.96
C ARG A 23 -18.11 -11.44 7.72
N GLU A 24 -17.79 -10.95 6.52
CA GLU A 24 -16.46 -10.42 6.21
C GLU A 24 -16.20 -9.10 6.93
N ALA A 25 -17.19 -8.21 6.95
CA ALA A 25 -17.14 -6.94 7.66
C ALA A 25 -16.96 -7.15 9.18
N ALA A 26 -17.70 -8.09 9.77
CA ALA A 26 -17.56 -8.43 11.18
C ALA A 26 -16.15 -8.97 11.51
N GLY A 27 -15.59 -9.83 10.65
CA GLY A 27 -14.21 -10.32 10.81
C GLY A 27 -13.18 -9.19 10.74
N LYS A 28 -13.35 -8.24 9.81
CA LYS A 28 -12.47 -7.06 9.69
C LYS A 28 -12.57 -6.12 10.89
N TRP A 29 -13.77 -5.93 11.45
CA TRP A 29 -13.98 -5.16 12.68
C TRP A 29 -13.24 -5.77 13.88
N VAL A 30 -13.34 -7.09 14.08
CA VAL A 30 -12.61 -7.79 15.14
C VAL A 30 -11.10 -7.64 14.93
N ARG A 31 -10.61 -7.84 13.69
CA ARG A 31 -9.19 -7.67 13.35
C ARG A 31 -8.69 -6.25 13.63
N ALA A 32 -9.48 -5.22 13.32
CA ALA A 32 -9.13 -3.82 13.57
C ALA A 32 -9.03 -3.45 15.06
N GLN A 33 -9.73 -4.16 15.95
CA GLN A 33 -9.59 -3.98 17.40
C GLN A 33 -8.36 -4.69 17.96
N LEU A 34 -7.98 -5.83 17.37
CA LEU A 34 -6.90 -6.69 17.86
C LEU A 34 -5.54 -6.35 17.24
N SER A 35 -5.51 -5.72 16.06
CA SER A 35 -4.29 -5.30 15.39
C SER A 35 -4.35 -3.84 14.95
N SER A 36 -3.25 -3.12 15.18
CA SER A 36 -3.03 -1.78 14.65
C SER A 36 -2.21 -1.87 13.36
N THR A 37 -2.33 -0.84 12.49
CA THR A 37 -1.51 -0.59 11.28
C THR A 37 -1.51 -1.64 10.16
N GLN A 38 -2.01 -2.84 10.38
CA GLN A 38 -1.96 -3.93 9.40
C GLN A 38 -2.96 -3.76 8.23
N LEU A 39 -4.17 -3.28 8.49
CA LEU A 39 -5.18 -3.10 7.44
C LEU A 39 -4.80 -2.06 6.36
N PRO A 40 -4.17 -0.91 6.68
CA PRO A 40 -3.78 0.04 5.65
C PRO A 40 -2.54 -0.38 4.84
N THR A 41 -1.80 -1.44 5.20
CA THR A 41 -0.54 -1.79 4.51
C THR A 41 -0.76 -2.14 3.04
N TYR A 42 -1.89 -2.74 2.68
CA TYR A 42 -2.22 -3.01 1.28
C TYR A 42 -2.41 -1.72 0.48
N PHE A 43 -3.15 -0.76 1.04
CA PHE A 43 -3.40 0.52 0.40
C PHE A 43 -2.11 1.34 0.28
N VAL A 44 -1.38 1.48 1.39
CA VAL A 44 -0.13 2.24 1.42
C VAL A 44 0.93 1.58 0.52
N GLY A 45 1.06 0.26 0.56
CA GLY A 45 2.02 -0.46 -0.28
C GLY A 45 1.75 -0.29 -1.78
N VAL A 46 0.48 -0.39 -2.22
CA VAL A 46 0.13 -0.11 -3.62
C VAL A 46 0.43 1.34 -3.98
N GLN A 47 0.07 2.30 -3.13
CA GLN A 47 0.35 3.72 -3.37
C GLN A 47 1.86 3.97 -3.52
N GLU A 48 2.68 3.39 -2.65
CA GLU A 48 4.15 3.49 -2.72
C GLU A 48 4.71 2.91 -4.04
N HIS A 49 4.20 1.76 -4.50
CA HIS A 49 4.61 1.17 -5.77
C HIS A 49 4.23 2.03 -6.97
N LEU A 50 3.03 2.62 -6.97
CA LEU A 50 2.57 3.50 -8.05
C LEU A 50 3.38 4.79 -8.09
N ASP A 51 3.68 5.39 -6.94
CA ASP A 51 4.46 6.62 -6.86
C ASP A 51 5.93 6.39 -7.21
N LEU A 52 6.51 5.24 -6.82
CA LEU A 52 7.83 4.82 -7.26
C LEU A 52 7.90 4.69 -8.79
N ARG A 53 6.94 3.99 -9.39
CA ARG A 53 6.89 3.80 -10.84
C ARG A 53 6.84 5.15 -11.56
N LYS A 54 5.93 6.05 -11.15
CA LYS A 54 5.83 7.41 -11.72
C LYS A 54 7.15 8.18 -11.60
N ALA A 55 7.84 8.07 -10.47
CA ALA A 55 9.12 8.75 -10.27
C ALA A 55 10.23 8.20 -11.19
N VAL A 56 10.29 6.88 -11.40
CA VAL A 56 11.26 6.27 -12.32
C VAL A 56 10.91 6.58 -13.77
N GLU A 57 9.64 6.50 -14.15
CA GLU A 57 9.16 6.92 -15.47
C GLU A 57 9.55 8.37 -15.77
N ALA A 58 9.39 9.28 -14.80
CA ALA A 58 9.79 10.67 -14.95
C ALA A 58 11.32 10.86 -15.07
N LYS A 59 12.12 10.05 -14.35
CA LYS A 59 13.60 10.08 -14.41
C LYS A 59 14.12 9.56 -15.75
N GLU A 60 13.54 8.50 -16.28
CA GLU A 60 14.00 7.81 -17.50
C GLU A 60 13.39 8.38 -18.79
N GLY A 61 12.23 9.04 -18.69
CA GLY A 61 11.56 9.68 -19.83
C GLY A 61 11.28 8.69 -20.96
N SER A 62 11.70 9.02 -22.19
CA SER A 62 11.50 8.16 -23.35
C SER A 62 12.31 6.85 -23.31
N ALA A 63 13.30 6.74 -22.44
CA ALA A 63 14.07 5.52 -22.25
C ALA A 63 13.39 4.51 -21.31
N PHE A 64 12.28 4.89 -20.67
CA PHE A 64 11.59 4.04 -19.71
C PHE A 64 11.13 2.72 -20.33
N ASN A 65 11.45 1.62 -19.65
CA ASN A 65 11.01 0.29 -20.04
C ASN A 65 10.35 -0.43 -18.86
N LEU A 66 9.06 -0.72 -18.99
CA LEU A 66 8.27 -1.32 -17.90
C LEU A 66 8.80 -2.69 -17.45
N LYS A 67 9.33 -3.50 -18.38
CA LYS A 67 9.89 -4.81 -18.03
C LYS A 67 11.18 -4.65 -17.24
N ALA A 68 12.11 -3.80 -17.70
CA ALA A 68 13.35 -3.53 -17.00
C ALA A 68 13.11 -2.92 -15.60
N TYR A 69 12.11 -2.04 -15.47
CA TYR A 69 11.65 -1.51 -14.19
C TYR A 69 11.19 -2.63 -13.25
N HIS A 70 10.31 -3.53 -13.71
CA HIS A 70 9.82 -4.65 -12.89
C HIS A 70 10.94 -5.64 -12.53
N ASP A 71 11.83 -5.96 -13.47
CA ASP A 71 12.97 -6.85 -13.21
C ASP A 71 13.87 -6.25 -12.11
N LYS A 72 14.19 -4.95 -12.20
CA LYS A 72 15.04 -4.27 -11.22
C LYS A 72 14.35 -4.16 -9.86
N VAL A 73 13.10 -3.70 -9.80
CA VAL A 73 12.39 -3.48 -8.53
C VAL A 73 12.19 -4.80 -7.76
N LEU A 74 11.92 -5.90 -8.45
CA LEU A 74 11.73 -7.22 -7.84
C LEU A 74 13.05 -7.87 -7.42
N SER A 75 14.18 -7.51 -8.04
CA SER A 75 15.49 -8.06 -7.69
C SER A 75 15.97 -7.69 -6.28
N PHE A 76 15.38 -6.65 -5.66
CA PHE A 76 15.69 -6.25 -4.29
C PHE A 76 15.00 -7.11 -3.21
N GLY A 77 14.08 -8.00 -3.58
CA GLY A 77 13.30 -8.80 -2.62
C GLY A 77 12.17 -8.00 -1.98
N SER A 78 11.95 -8.18 -0.66
CA SER A 78 10.87 -7.49 0.08
C SER A 78 11.34 -6.53 1.19
N PRO A 79 12.34 -5.65 0.96
CA PRO A 79 12.66 -4.59 1.90
C PRO A 79 11.57 -3.51 1.87
N SER A 80 11.53 -2.64 2.89
CA SER A 80 10.54 -1.56 2.93
C SER A 80 10.57 -0.68 1.67
N GLY A 81 9.42 -0.19 1.22
CA GLY A 81 9.29 0.62 0.00
C GLY A 81 10.23 1.83 -0.05
N ARG A 82 10.53 2.44 1.11
CA ARG A 82 11.53 3.52 1.26
C ARG A 82 12.91 3.13 0.72
N TYR A 83 13.39 1.92 1.04
CA TYR A 83 14.70 1.45 0.61
C TYR A 83 14.71 1.08 -0.86
N VAL A 84 13.66 0.40 -1.34
CA VAL A 84 13.50 0.10 -2.77
C VAL A 84 13.52 1.38 -3.60
N ARG A 85 12.81 2.41 -3.14
CA ARG A 85 12.79 3.72 -3.81
C ARG A 85 14.17 4.37 -3.85
N ALA A 86 14.90 4.36 -2.73
CA ALA A 86 16.25 4.90 -2.68
C ALA A 86 17.18 4.17 -3.68
N LEU A 87 17.12 2.84 -3.74
CA LEU A 87 17.91 2.02 -4.66
C LEU A 87 17.52 2.19 -6.13
N MET A 88 16.24 2.38 -6.44
CA MET A 88 15.76 2.60 -7.81
C MET A 88 16.13 3.99 -8.33
N LEU A 89 16.13 5.00 -7.46
CA LEU A 89 16.36 6.40 -7.83
C LEU A 89 17.79 6.89 -7.56
N ASP A 90 18.68 6.04 -7.01
CA ASP A 90 20.04 6.37 -6.59
C ASP A 90 20.07 7.51 -5.54
N GLN A 91 19.17 7.43 -4.55
CA GLN A 91 19.06 8.40 -3.46
C GLN A 91 19.72 7.86 -2.18
N PRO A 92 20.19 8.74 -1.29
CA PRO A 92 20.70 8.32 0.02
C PRO A 92 19.65 7.54 0.82
N ILE A 93 20.08 6.46 1.45
CA ILE A 93 19.26 5.73 2.42
C ILE A 93 19.31 6.49 3.75
N GLN A 94 18.14 6.85 4.26
CA GLN A 94 17.91 7.49 5.56
C GLN A 94 16.99 6.62 6.42
#